data_AF-A0AA96XG00-F1
#
_entry.id   AF-A0AA96XG00-F1
#
_cell.length_a   1.000
_cell.length_b   1.000
_cell.length_c   1.000
_cell.angle_alpha   90.00
_cell.angle_beta   90.00
_cell.angle_gamma   90.00
#
_symmetry.space_group_name_H-M   'P 1'
#
loop_
_entity.id
_entity.type
_entity.pdbx_description
1 polymer ?
#
loop_
_entity_poly.entity_id
_entity_poly.type
_entity_poly.pdbx_seq_one_letter_code
_entity_poly.pdbx_strand_id
1 'polypeptide(L)'
;MGIFEKAKELGEKVNESVTAFSSDEVLANTVIKAVEKQEKVNAILKAKGCNYRVADIDLGMGIPPTVTFGVRRVDEFSGETCDEAVSENSQVPVEADRE
;
A
#
# COMPACT_ATOMS: atom_id res chain seq x y z
N MET A 1 9.74 25.12 -39.59
CA MET A 1 9.04 24.39 -38.51
C MET A 1 8.80 25.35 -37.38
N GLY A 2 7.54 25.77 -37.24
CA GLY A 2 7.15 26.89 -36.39
C GLY A 2 7.15 26.51 -34.91
N ILE A 3 7.42 27.48 -34.03
CA ILE A 3 7.28 27.34 -32.56
C ILE A 3 5.93 26.72 -32.13
N PHE A 4 4.89 26.88 -32.94
CA PHE A 4 3.56 26.30 -32.76
C PHE A 4 3.52 24.77 -32.91
N GLU A 5 4.32 24.20 -33.83
CA GLU A 5 4.44 22.73 -33.98
C GLU A 5 5.12 22.11 -32.76
N LYS A 6 6.17 22.76 -32.21
CA LYS A 6 6.84 22.29 -30.99
C LYS A 6 5.94 22.29 -29.75
N ALA A 7 5.04 23.27 -29.63
CA ALA A 7 4.09 23.34 -28.51
C ALA A 7 3.06 22.19 -28.57
N LYS A 8 2.58 21.84 -29.77
CA LYS A 8 1.68 20.70 -29.98
C LYS A 8 2.37 19.37 -29.65
N GLU A 9 3.61 19.21 -30.10
CA GLU A 9 4.44 18.01 -29.88
C GLU A 9 4.75 17.78 -28.38
N LEU A 10 4.98 18.87 -27.62
CA LEU A 10 5.10 18.83 -26.16
C LEU A 10 3.80 18.40 -25.47
N GLY A 11 2.63 18.84 -25.98
CA GLY A 11 1.32 18.45 -25.45
C GLY A 11 1.02 16.97 -25.64
N GLU A 12 1.31 16.41 -26.82
CA GLU A 12 1.14 14.97 -27.09
C GLU A 12 2.05 14.10 -26.21
N LYS A 13 3.30 14.53 -25.97
CA LYS A 13 4.27 13.79 -25.15
C LYS A 13 3.87 13.69 -23.68
N VAL A 14 3.17 14.70 -23.15
CA VAL A 14 2.62 14.66 -21.78
C VAL A 14 1.42 13.71 -21.71
N ASN A 15 0.57 13.68 -22.74
CA ASN A 15 -0.59 12.78 -22.79
C ASN A 15 -0.19 11.30 -22.87
N GLU A 16 0.82 10.94 -23.67
CA GLU A 16 1.35 9.57 -23.72
C GLU A 16 2.00 9.15 -22.39
N SER A 17 2.71 10.07 -21.72
CA SER A 17 3.31 9.81 -20.42
C SER A 17 2.24 9.51 -19.36
N VAL A 18 1.13 10.26 -19.37
CA VAL A 18 -0.02 10.07 -18.47
C VAL A 18 -0.61 8.67 -18.63
N THR A 19 -0.79 8.18 -19.86
CA THR A 19 -1.27 6.80 -20.10
C THR A 19 -0.24 5.74 -19.71
N ALA A 20 1.06 6.01 -19.83
CA ALA A 20 2.10 5.08 -19.42
C ALA A 20 2.17 4.94 -17.89
N PHE A 21 1.90 6.02 -17.14
CA PHE A 21 1.84 6.01 -15.68
C PHE A 21 0.58 5.36 -15.10
N SER A 22 -0.47 5.14 -15.91
CA SER A 22 -1.70 4.45 -15.48
C SER A 22 -1.68 2.95 -15.71
N SER A 23 -0.61 2.38 -16.26
CA SER A 23 -0.51 0.94 -16.51
C SER A 23 -0.42 0.16 -15.20
N ASP A 24 -1.10 -0.99 -15.14
CA ASP A 24 -1.05 -1.92 -13.99
C ASP A 24 0.38 -2.31 -13.61
N GLU A 25 1.27 -2.43 -14.60
CA GLU A 25 2.69 -2.70 -14.38
C GLU A 25 3.40 -1.57 -13.62
N VAL A 26 3.05 -0.31 -13.88
CA VAL A 26 3.62 0.84 -13.14
C VAL A 26 3.09 0.86 -11.72
N LEU A 27 1.81 0.54 -11.52
CA LEU A 27 1.22 0.42 -10.18
C LEU A 27 1.87 -0.71 -9.39
N ALA A 28 2.02 -1.90 -9.98
CA ALA A 28 2.69 -3.05 -9.36
C ALA A 28 4.14 -2.71 -8.97
N ASN A 29 4.91 -2.11 -9.88
CA ASN A 29 6.26 -1.65 -9.59
C ASN A 29 6.31 -0.59 -8.49
N THR A 30 5.30 0.28 -8.42
CA THR A 30 5.20 1.31 -7.38
C THR A 30 4.92 0.68 -6.02
N VAL A 31 4.02 -0.31 -5.95
CA VAL A 31 3.73 -1.06 -4.72
C VAL A 31 4.98 -1.79 -4.23
N ILE A 32 5.67 -2.53 -5.11
CA ILE A 32 6.90 -3.26 -4.75
C ILE A 32 7.93 -2.29 -4.15
N LYS A 33 8.19 -1.16 -4.83
CA LYS A 33 9.15 -0.16 -4.36
C LYS A 33 8.73 0.49 -3.05
N ALA A 34 7.43 0.72 -2.84
CA ALA A 34 6.91 1.32 -1.61
C ALA A 34 7.13 0.38 -0.42
N VAL A 35 6.82 -0.91 -0.57
CA VAL A 35 7.00 -1.93 0.48
C VAL A 35 8.47 -2.13 0.81
N GLU A 36 9.34 -2.28 -0.20
CA GLU A 36 10.78 -2.37 0.04
C GLU A 36 11.31 -1.16 0.81
N LYS A 37 10.79 0.03 0.50
CA LYS A 37 11.19 1.26 1.17
C LYS A 37 10.69 1.31 2.61
N GLN A 38 9.46 0.84 2.88
CA GLN A 38 8.94 0.67 4.23
C GLN A 38 9.89 -0.22 5.07
N GLU A 39 10.30 -1.38 4.55
CA GLU A 39 11.20 -2.29 5.27
C GLU A 39 12.55 -1.65 5.57
N LYS A 40 13.18 -1.04 4.55
CA LYS A 40 14.47 -0.35 4.69
C LYS A 40 14.39 0.80 5.70
N VAL A 41 13.35 1.63 5.62
CA VAL A 41 13.13 2.74 6.56
C VAL A 41 12.92 2.21 7.98
N ASN A 42 12.09 1.19 8.15
CA ASN A 42 11.85 0.59 9.46
C ASN A 42 13.13 -0.02 10.05
N ALA A 43 13.97 -0.68 9.25
CA ALA A 43 15.27 -1.19 9.71
C ALA A 43 16.18 -0.06 10.21
N ILE A 44 16.24 1.07 9.48
CA ILE A 44 17.01 2.25 9.89
C ILE A 44 16.44 2.86 11.18
N LEU A 45 15.11 2.98 11.29
CA LEU A 45 14.45 3.49 12.50
C LEU A 45 14.74 2.57 13.71
N LYS A 46 14.81 1.25 13.51
CA LYS A 46 15.25 0.28 14.54
C LYS A 46 16.67 0.55 15.00
N ALA A 47 17.59 0.65 14.04
CA ALA A 47 19.01 0.86 14.33
C ALA A 47 19.25 2.19 15.07
N LYS A 48 18.39 3.19 14.83
CA LYS A 48 18.42 4.49 15.51
C LYS A 48 17.69 4.51 16.86
N GLY A 49 17.11 3.41 17.32
CA GLY A 49 16.32 3.37 18.56
C GLY A 49 15.04 4.21 18.51
N CYS A 50 14.47 4.43 17.32
CA CYS A 50 13.22 5.16 17.17
C CYS A 50 12.02 4.25 17.42
N ASN A 51 11.08 4.72 18.24
CA ASN A 51 9.85 4.00 18.57
C ASN A 51 8.75 4.18 17.51
N TYR A 52 9.09 4.68 16.34
CA TYR A 52 8.16 4.89 15.22
C TYR A 52 8.45 3.92 14.11
N ARG A 53 7.39 3.41 13.46
CA ARG A 53 7.47 2.57 12.27
C ARG A 53 6.41 2.96 11.26
N VAL A 54 6.79 2.83 10.00
CA VAL A 54 5.85 2.83 8.89
C VAL A 54 4.99 1.57 9.02
N ALA A 55 3.70 1.75 9.19
CA ALA A 55 2.74 0.69 9.48
C ALA A 55 1.70 0.53 8.36
N ASP A 56 1.40 1.60 7.63
CA ASP A 56 0.44 1.58 6.52
C ASP A 56 1.07 2.21 5.28
N ILE A 57 0.63 1.74 4.10
CA ILE A 57 0.96 2.32 2.80
C ILE A 57 -0.36 2.58 2.08
N ASP A 58 -0.63 3.84 1.77
CA ASP A 58 -1.75 4.24 0.93
C ASP A 58 -1.23 4.61 -0.46
N LEU A 59 -1.90 4.09 -1.50
CA LEU A 59 -1.62 4.42 -2.90
C LEU A 59 -2.74 5.30 -3.45
N GLY A 60 -2.42 6.55 -3.77
CA GLY A 60 -3.30 7.43 -4.52
C GLY A 60 -3.23 7.12 -6.01
N MET A 61 -4.36 6.74 -6.59
CA MET A 61 -4.52 6.40 -8.02
C MET A 61 -4.54 7.62 -8.95
N GLY A 62 -3.84 8.69 -8.56
CA GLY A 62 -3.61 9.84 -9.42
C GLY A 62 -2.66 9.47 -10.56
N ILE A 63 -2.59 10.32 -11.58
CA ILE A 63 -1.55 10.24 -12.59
C ILE A 63 -0.63 11.45 -12.40
N PRO A 64 0.62 11.27 -11.94
CA PRO A 64 1.26 10.02 -11.54
C PRO A 64 0.77 9.47 -10.18
N PRO A 65 0.91 8.15 -9.92
CA PRO A 65 0.45 7.55 -8.67
C PRO A 65 1.28 8.07 -7.49
N THR A 66 0.62 8.30 -6.35
CA THR A 66 1.25 8.85 -5.15
C THR A 66 1.27 7.81 -4.04
N VAL A 67 2.37 7.74 -3.29
CA VAL A 67 2.52 6.83 -2.14
C VAL A 67 2.57 7.65 -0.86
N THR A 68 1.70 7.34 0.08
CA THR A 68 1.67 7.95 1.41
C THR A 68 1.99 6.89 2.45
N PHE A 69 2.91 7.19 3.36
CA PHE A 69 3.32 6.27 4.43
C PHE A 69 2.68 6.70 5.75
N GLY A 70 1.87 5.83 6.33
CA GLY A 70 1.34 5.98 7.69
C GLY A 70 2.39 5.57 8.72
N VAL A 71 2.77 6.49 9.59
CA VAL A 71 3.75 6.23 10.66
C VAL A 71 3.02 6.11 11.99
N ARG A 72 3.21 4.98 12.67
CA ARG A 72 2.68 4.74 14.01
C ARG A 72 3.80 4.54 15.00
N ARG A 73 3.53 4.91 16.25
CA ARG A 73 4.40 4.56 17.37
C ARG A 73 4.16 3.09 17.72
N VAL A 74 5.24 2.35 17.90
CA VAL A 74 5.20 0.98 18.40
C VAL A 74 5.58 1.07 19.86
N ASP A 75 4.62 0.89 20.76
CA ASP A 75 4.95 0.71 22.17
C ASP A 75 5.65 -0.65 22.31
N GLU A 76 6.82 -0.67 22.96
CA GLU A 76 7.51 -1.89 23.34
C GLU A 76 6.71 -2.60 24.46
N PHE A 77 5.55 -3.17 24.14
CA PHE A 77 4.90 -4.26 24.88
C PHE A 77 3.63 -4.76 24.17
N SER A 78 3.78 -5.52 23.08
CA SER A 78 2.84 -6.61 22.82
C SER A 78 3.59 -7.66 22.02
N GLY A 79 3.86 -8.78 22.68
CA GLY A 79 4.39 -9.96 22.03
C GLY A 79 3.50 -10.33 20.85
N GLU A 80 4.16 -10.65 19.75
CA GLU A 80 3.58 -11.44 18.68
C GLU A 80 3.03 -12.74 19.29
N THR A 81 1.72 -12.78 19.56
CA THR A 81 0.94 -14.01 19.50
C THR A 81 -0.17 -13.76 18.49
N CYS A 82 0.21 -13.86 17.22
CA CYS A 82 -0.69 -14.23 16.15
C CYS A 82 -0.99 -15.72 16.33
N ASP A 83 -1.87 -16.05 17.27
CA ASP A 83 -2.60 -17.31 17.24
C ASP A 83 -3.97 -17.05 16.60
N GLU A 84 -4.26 -17.94 15.67
CA GLU A 84 -5.22 -17.84 14.59
C GLU A 84 -6.66 -17.81 15.12
N ALA A 85 -7.35 -16.69 14.96
CA ALA A 85 -8.81 -16.66 15.07
C ALA A 85 -9.40 -17.28 13.79
N VAL A 86 -9.48 -18.61 13.72
CA VAL A 86 -10.39 -19.27 12.78
C VAL A 86 -11.78 -19.29 13.40
N SER A 87 -12.65 -18.54 12.75
CA SER A 87 -14.08 -18.40 13.00
C SER A 87 -14.85 -19.70 12.73
N GLU A 88 -15.94 -19.87 13.48
CA GLU A 88 -17.19 -20.57 13.11
C GLU A 88 -17.13 -22.07 12.79
N ASN A 89 -17.67 -22.88 13.71
CA ASN A 89 -18.64 -23.88 13.28
C ASN A 89 -19.92 -23.76 14.11
N SER A 90 -20.97 -23.34 13.41
CA SER A 90 -22.34 -23.17 13.92
C SER A 90 -22.95 -24.55 14.20
N GLN A 91 -23.12 -24.91 15.47
CA GLN A 91 -24.04 -25.99 15.87
C GLN A 91 -25.35 -25.37 16.33
N VAL A 92 -26.29 -25.29 15.40
CA VAL A 92 -27.73 -25.11 15.65
C VAL A 92 -28.23 -26.28 16.51
N PRO A 93 -28.94 -26.04 17.63
CA PRO A 93 -29.73 -27.09 18.27
C PRO A 93 -31.08 -27.15 17.56
N VAL A 94 -31.34 -28.22 16.81
CA VAL A 94 -32.67 -28.50 16.26
C VAL A 94 -33.28 -29.69 16.99
N GLU A 95 -34.41 -29.37 17.61
CA GLU A 95 -35.60 -30.18 17.87
C GLU A 95 -35.68 -31.06 19.13
N ALA A 96 -36.66 -30.65 19.93
CA ALA A 96 -37.31 -31.38 20.99
C ALA A 96 -38.15 -32.51 20.39
N ASP A 97 -37.91 -33.72 20.85
CA ASP A 97 -38.89 -34.80 20.79
C ASP A 97 -38.63 -35.75 21.97
N ARG A 98 -39.46 -35.62 23.01
CA ARG A 98 -39.60 -36.67 24.03
C ARG A 98 -40.96 -36.55 24.72
N GLU A 99 -41.79 -37.54 24.35
CA GLU A 99 -42.88 -38.20 25.10
C GLU A 99 -44.24 -37.50 25.20
#